data_AF-A0A7S0XT33-F1
#
_entry.id   AF-A0A7S0XT33-F1
#
_cell.length_a   1.000
_cell.length_b   1.000
_cell.length_c   1.000
_cell.angle_alpha   90.00
_cell.angle_beta   90.00
_cell.angle_gamma   90.00
#
_symmetry.space_group_name_H-M   'P 1'
#
loop_
_entity.id
_entity.type
_entity.pdbx_description
1 polymer ?
#
loop_
_entity_poly.entity_id
_entity_poly.type
_entity_poly.pdbx_seq_one_letter_code
_entity_poly.pdbx_strand_id
1 'polypeptide(L)'
;DNPKGAKGHYGLGTVLVYNSATEEKGIFHLEEASRLNPRYYESLSDLAAFYHHKGDYSRAQPLFERALSIQPELSSALSNMGLNHLALGDFESAFMVYDEAVEMFPDSADFYNNMGQALIGLNMVEDALDAYRNIITLRPSEARSYQLYGLAAGRAGRQEESEMYFRNALRIEPTSVDSLNNLGVSLMNQG
;
A
#
# COMPACT_ATOMS: atom_id res chain seq x y z
N ASP A 1 16.33 -28.89 -12.49
CA ASP A 1 15.07 -28.16 -12.76
C ASP A 1 14.45 -28.59 -14.09
N ASN A 2 13.15 -28.92 -14.07
CA ASN A 2 12.37 -29.20 -15.28
C ASN A 2 11.89 -27.86 -15.88
N PRO A 3 12.38 -27.44 -17.05
CA PRO A 3 11.99 -26.16 -17.66
C PRO A 3 10.51 -26.10 -18.08
N LYS A 4 9.82 -27.25 -18.11
CA LYS A 4 8.36 -27.36 -18.32
C LYS A 4 7.57 -27.49 -17.01
N GLY A 5 8.25 -27.47 -15.87
CA GLY A 5 7.62 -27.49 -14.55
C GLY A 5 7.14 -26.09 -14.13
N ALA A 6 6.42 -26.03 -13.02
CA ALA A 6 5.86 -24.79 -12.49
C ALA A 6 6.90 -23.65 -12.42
N LYS A 7 8.11 -23.93 -11.92
CA LYS A 7 9.22 -22.95 -11.83
C LYS A 7 9.68 -22.40 -13.19
N GLY A 8 9.69 -23.25 -14.23
CA GLY A 8 10.06 -22.82 -15.59
C GLY A 8 9.01 -21.91 -16.21
N HIS A 9 7.73 -22.27 -16.03
CA HIS A 9 6.61 -21.42 -16.41
C HIS A 9 6.63 -20.08 -15.64
N TYR A 10 6.86 -20.11 -14.32
CA TYR A 10 6.95 -18.89 -13.51
C TYR A 10 8.05 -17.94 -14.00
N GLY A 11 9.26 -18.46 -14.27
CA GLY A 11 10.37 -17.65 -14.77
C GLY A 11 10.12 -17.02 -16.15
N LEU A 12 9.41 -17.71 -17.05
CA LEU A 12 8.98 -17.11 -18.32
C LEU A 12 7.87 -16.07 -18.10
N GLY A 13 6.94 -16.36 -17.20
CA GLY A 13 5.83 -15.48 -16.86
C GLY A 13 6.31 -14.10 -16.41
N THR A 14 7.18 -14.05 -15.40
CA THR A 14 7.65 -12.79 -14.80
C THR A 14 8.44 -11.91 -15.77
N VAL A 15 9.18 -12.50 -16.71
CA VAL A 15 9.94 -11.75 -17.73
C VAL A 15 9.02 -11.19 -18.82
N LEU A 16 8.02 -11.97 -19.25
CA LEU A 16 7.19 -11.62 -20.39
C LEU A 16 6.02 -10.71 -20.03
N VAL A 17 5.51 -10.79 -18.80
CA VAL A 17 4.26 -10.12 -18.39
C VAL A 17 4.35 -8.59 -18.38
N TYR A 18 5.54 -8.03 -18.13
CA TYR A 18 5.76 -6.57 -18.12
C TYR A 18 6.18 -5.99 -19.47
N ASN A 19 6.25 -6.80 -20.52
CA ASN A 19 6.53 -6.35 -21.87
C ASN A 19 5.23 -6.37 -22.69
N SER A 20 4.81 -5.21 -23.20
CA SER A 20 3.55 -5.04 -23.92
C SER A 20 3.39 -5.95 -25.14
N ALA A 21 4.48 -6.36 -25.79
CA ALA A 21 4.43 -7.27 -26.93
C ALA A 21 4.27 -8.75 -26.53
N THR A 22 4.52 -9.09 -25.27
CA THR A 22 4.50 -10.48 -24.77
C THR A 22 3.63 -10.69 -23.55
N GLU A 23 2.85 -9.69 -23.16
CA GLU A 23 2.02 -9.67 -21.96
C GLU A 23 1.11 -10.90 -21.85
N GLU A 24 0.34 -11.21 -22.91
CA GLU A 24 -0.56 -12.37 -22.93
C GLU A 24 0.18 -13.70 -22.71
N LYS A 25 1.41 -13.81 -23.25
CA LYS A 25 2.25 -14.99 -23.03
C LYS A 25 2.75 -15.04 -21.58
N GLY A 26 3.07 -13.89 -21.00
CA GLY A 26 3.44 -13.78 -19.59
C GLY A 26 2.33 -14.26 -18.68
N ILE A 27 1.11 -13.76 -18.88
CA ILE A 27 -0.11 -14.20 -18.16
C ILE A 27 -0.27 -15.72 -18.28
N PHE A 28 -0.26 -16.25 -19.51
CA PHE A 28 -0.38 -17.69 -19.76
C PHE A 28 0.65 -18.50 -18.96
N HIS A 29 1.90 -18.05 -18.93
CA HIS A 29 2.96 -18.74 -18.20
C HIS A 29 2.77 -18.65 -16.67
N LEU A 30 2.29 -17.55 -16.12
CA LEU A 30 1.95 -17.45 -14.69
C LEU A 30 0.73 -18.32 -14.32
N GLU A 31 -0.28 -18.37 -15.18
CA GLU A 31 -1.43 -19.26 -14.99
C GLU A 31 -1.01 -20.74 -15.03
N GLU A 32 -0.19 -21.14 -15.99
CA GLU A 32 0.31 -22.50 -16.10
C GLU A 32 1.20 -22.89 -14.91
N ALA A 33 2.02 -21.97 -14.40
CA ALA A 33 2.81 -22.22 -13.19
C ALA A 33 1.90 -22.53 -11.99
N SER A 34 0.85 -21.74 -11.82
CA SER A 34 -0.17 -21.91 -10.78
C SER A 34 -1.06 -23.15 -10.99
N ARG A 35 -1.25 -23.57 -12.24
CA ARG A 35 -1.98 -24.81 -12.59
C ARG A 35 -1.14 -26.05 -12.28
N LEU A 36 0.14 -26.04 -12.63
CA LEU A 36 1.08 -27.14 -12.39
C LEU A 36 1.42 -27.29 -10.91
N ASN A 37 1.44 -26.19 -10.16
CA ASN A 37 1.55 -26.19 -8.71
C ASN A 37 0.50 -25.23 -8.10
N PRO A 38 -0.65 -25.75 -7.65
CA PRO A 38 -1.71 -24.95 -7.04
C PRO A 38 -1.31 -24.19 -5.77
N ARG A 39 -0.18 -24.52 -5.15
CA ARG A 39 0.38 -23.83 -3.98
C ARG A 39 1.50 -22.85 -4.33
N TYR A 40 1.70 -22.53 -5.61
CA TYR A 40 2.76 -21.63 -6.04
C TYR A 40 2.36 -20.16 -5.84
N TYR A 41 2.46 -19.69 -4.60
CA TYR A 41 1.95 -18.38 -4.19
C TYR A 41 2.66 -17.23 -4.89
N GLU A 42 3.94 -17.35 -5.25
CA GLU A 42 4.69 -16.32 -5.98
C GLU A 42 4.04 -16.05 -7.35
N SER A 43 3.67 -17.11 -8.07
CA SER A 43 3.01 -16.98 -9.37
C SER A 43 1.60 -16.39 -9.25
N LEU A 44 0.87 -16.72 -8.18
CA LEU A 44 -0.44 -16.15 -7.90
C LEU A 44 -0.32 -14.66 -7.56
N SER A 45 0.63 -14.31 -6.69
CA SER A 45 0.89 -12.93 -6.26
C SER A 45 1.36 -12.04 -7.41
N ASP A 46 2.25 -12.53 -8.28
CA ASP A 46 2.75 -11.76 -9.41
C ASP A 46 1.66 -11.54 -10.48
N LEU A 47 0.82 -12.56 -10.72
CA LEU A 47 -0.34 -12.42 -11.61
C LEU A 47 -1.37 -11.44 -11.03
N ALA A 48 -1.61 -11.49 -9.72
CA ALA A 48 -2.50 -10.57 -9.02
C ALA A 48 -1.97 -9.12 -9.11
N ALA A 49 -0.68 -8.91 -8.84
CA ALA A 49 -0.03 -7.61 -8.94
C ALA A 49 -0.10 -7.06 -10.37
N PHE A 50 0.09 -7.92 -11.38
CA PHE A 50 -0.10 -7.53 -12.77
C PHE A 50 -1.53 -7.02 -13.04
N TYR A 51 -2.58 -7.75 -12.64
CA TYR A 51 -3.96 -7.30 -12.83
C TYR A 51 -4.28 -6.01 -12.05
N HIS A 52 -3.74 -5.87 -10.84
CA HIS A 52 -3.85 -4.64 -10.06
C HIS A 52 -3.24 -3.44 -10.82
N HIS A 53 -2.03 -3.59 -11.36
CA HIS A 53 -1.39 -2.52 -12.16
C HIS A 53 -2.16 -2.17 -13.44
N LYS A 54 -2.95 -3.10 -13.98
CA LYS A 54 -3.86 -2.85 -15.11
C LYS A 54 -5.19 -2.21 -14.70
N GLY A 55 -5.44 -2.05 -13.39
CA GLY A 55 -6.71 -1.58 -12.85
C GLY A 55 -7.81 -2.65 -12.85
N ASP A 56 -7.49 -3.90 -13.17
CA ASP A 56 -8.44 -5.02 -13.08
C ASP A 56 -8.42 -5.60 -11.66
N TYR A 57 -8.88 -4.79 -10.72
CA TYR A 57 -8.91 -5.13 -9.30
C TYR A 57 -9.78 -6.36 -9.00
N SER A 58 -10.77 -6.63 -9.86
CA SER A 58 -11.67 -7.77 -9.77
C SER A 58 -10.97 -9.11 -10.02
N ARG A 59 -10.02 -9.15 -10.96
CA ARG A 59 -9.18 -10.33 -11.21
C ARG A 59 -8.04 -10.45 -10.22
N ALA A 60 -7.51 -9.33 -9.74
CA ALA A 60 -6.40 -9.32 -8.79
C ALA A 60 -6.79 -9.92 -7.42
N GLN A 61 -7.96 -9.53 -6.89
CA GLN A 61 -8.39 -9.89 -5.54
C GLN A 61 -8.36 -11.41 -5.25
N PRO A 62 -9.06 -12.28 -6.01
CA PRO A 62 -9.10 -13.72 -5.70
C PRO A 62 -7.72 -14.39 -5.82
N LEU A 63 -6.79 -13.82 -6.59
CA LEU A 63 -5.43 -14.31 -6.71
C LEU A 63 -4.59 -13.92 -5.47
N PHE A 64 -4.75 -12.70 -4.95
CA PHE A 64 -4.15 -12.30 -3.67
C PHE A 64 -4.68 -13.13 -2.51
N GLU A 65 -6.00 -13.28 -2.40
CA GLU A 65 -6.64 -14.11 -1.35
C GLU A 65 -6.08 -15.54 -1.37
N ARG A 66 -5.95 -16.13 -2.56
CA ARG A 66 -5.37 -17.45 -2.71
C ARG A 66 -3.89 -17.48 -2.34
N ALA A 67 -3.09 -16.50 -2.77
CA ALA A 67 -1.67 -16.42 -2.40
C ALA A 67 -1.49 -16.32 -0.87
N LEU A 68 -2.29 -15.46 -0.21
CA LEU A 68 -2.26 -15.26 1.24
C LEU A 68 -2.79 -16.47 2.02
N SER A 69 -3.77 -17.22 1.48
CA SER A 69 -4.20 -18.49 2.09
C SER A 69 -3.10 -19.56 2.11
N ILE A 70 -2.11 -19.45 1.21
CA ILE A 70 -0.96 -20.36 1.12
C ILE A 70 0.21 -19.84 1.96
N GLN A 71 0.48 -18.54 1.87
CA GLN A 71 1.55 -17.83 2.57
C GLN A 71 1.00 -16.53 3.18
N PRO A 72 0.49 -16.55 4.43
CA PRO A 72 -0.16 -15.40 5.05
C PRO A 72 0.77 -14.19 5.25
N GLU A 73 2.03 -14.45 5.60
CA GLU A 73 3.05 -13.41 5.85
C GLU A 73 3.69 -12.86 4.55
N LEU A 74 3.00 -12.95 3.41
CA LEU A 74 3.52 -12.42 2.15
C LEU A 74 3.31 -10.90 2.08
N SER A 75 4.25 -10.13 2.65
CA SER A 75 4.19 -8.67 2.76
C SER A 75 3.81 -7.95 1.45
N SER A 76 4.35 -8.38 0.30
CA SER A 76 4.00 -7.79 -1.00
C SER A 76 2.54 -8.03 -1.41
N ALA A 77 1.99 -9.20 -1.11
CA ALA A 77 0.59 -9.52 -1.39
C ALA A 77 -0.35 -8.80 -0.41
N LEU A 78 -0.02 -8.71 0.88
CA LEU A 78 -0.78 -7.90 1.85
C LEU A 78 -0.82 -6.43 1.41
N SER A 79 0.32 -5.85 1.04
CA SER A 79 0.40 -4.48 0.55
C SER A 79 -0.46 -4.27 -0.69
N ASN A 80 -0.34 -5.14 -1.68
CA ASN A 80 -1.08 -4.98 -2.93
C ASN A 80 -2.58 -5.28 -2.79
N MET A 81 -2.97 -6.23 -1.93
CA MET A 81 -4.37 -6.51 -1.64
C MET A 81 -5.04 -5.33 -0.94
N GLY A 82 -4.37 -4.74 0.06
CA GLY A 82 -4.86 -3.52 0.70
C GLY A 82 -4.99 -2.35 -0.29
N LEU A 83 -4.00 -2.15 -1.17
CA LEU A 83 -4.07 -1.15 -2.25
C LEU A 83 -5.21 -1.44 -3.23
N ASN A 84 -5.47 -2.72 -3.52
CA ASN A 84 -6.58 -3.16 -4.37
C ASN A 84 -7.93 -2.73 -3.78
N HIS A 85 -8.14 -2.95 -2.48
CA HIS A 85 -9.35 -2.50 -1.77
C HIS A 85 -9.46 -0.97 -1.71
N LEU A 86 -8.36 -0.26 -1.44
CA LEU A 86 -8.34 1.21 -1.48
C LEU A 86 -8.76 1.75 -2.86
N ALA A 87 -8.26 1.15 -3.94
CA ALA A 87 -8.59 1.57 -5.29
C ALA A 87 -10.07 1.30 -5.66
N LEU A 88 -10.69 0.30 -5.03
CA LEU A 88 -12.13 0.02 -5.14
C LEU A 88 -13.00 0.90 -4.24
N GLY A 89 -12.40 1.71 -3.35
CA GLY A 89 -13.10 2.46 -2.31
C GLY A 89 -13.65 1.60 -1.18
N ASP A 90 -13.22 0.34 -1.10
CA ASP A 90 -13.57 -0.59 -0.04
C ASP A 90 -12.62 -0.39 1.15
N PHE A 91 -12.83 0.72 1.86
CA PHE A 91 -11.93 1.13 2.94
C PHE A 91 -11.98 0.20 4.16
N GLU A 92 -13.09 -0.51 4.38
CA GLU A 92 -13.25 -1.46 5.48
C GLU A 92 -12.36 -2.69 5.27
N SER A 93 -12.42 -3.31 4.09
CA SER A 93 -11.54 -4.44 3.76
C SER A 93 -10.07 -4.00 3.69
N ALA A 94 -9.78 -2.81 3.17
CA ALA A 94 -8.43 -2.26 3.17
C ALA A 94 -7.88 -2.12 4.60
N PHE A 95 -8.68 -1.57 5.52
CA PHE A 95 -8.31 -1.46 6.93
C PHE A 95 -8.03 -2.83 7.53
N MET A 96 -8.92 -3.82 7.36
CA MET A 96 -8.71 -5.17 7.89
C MET A 96 -7.39 -5.81 7.41
N VAL A 97 -7.07 -5.67 6.13
CA VAL A 97 -5.81 -6.20 5.57
C VAL A 97 -4.60 -5.50 6.19
N TYR A 98 -4.66 -4.18 6.37
CA TYR A 98 -3.54 -3.43 6.94
C TYR A 98 -3.41 -3.58 8.45
N ASP A 99 -4.51 -3.78 9.17
CA ASP A 99 -4.53 -4.09 10.61
C ASP A 99 -3.80 -5.41 10.87
N GLU A 100 -4.13 -6.46 10.11
CA GLU A 100 -3.40 -7.73 10.16
C GLU A 100 -1.92 -7.55 9.74
N ALA A 101 -1.66 -6.74 8.71
CA ALA A 101 -0.29 -6.51 8.25
C ALA A 101 0.58 -5.77 9.28
N VAL A 102 0.05 -4.81 10.05
CA VAL A 102 0.81 -4.13 11.11
C VAL A 102 1.05 -5.03 12.33
N GLU A 103 0.17 -6.00 12.60
CA GLU A 103 0.44 -7.03 13.62
C GLU A 103 1.62 -7.93 13.21
N MET A 104 1.68 -8.33 11.94
CA MET A 104 2.77 -9.17 11.41
C MET A 104 4.09 -8.40 11.19
N PHE A 105 3.99 -7.13 10.81
CA PHE A 105 5.12 -6.29 10.41
C PHE A 105 5.07 -4.93 11.14
N PRO A 106 5.24 -4.91 12.48
CA PRO A 106 5.05 -3.71 13.30
C PRO A 106 6.06 -2.60 13.03
N ASP A 107 7.17 -2.88 12.34
CA ASP A 107 8.20 -1.91 11.96
C ASP A 107 8.01 -1.36 10.53
N SER A 108 6.93 -1.76 9.83
CA SER A 108 6.64 -1.31 8.47
C SER A 108 5.82 -0.03 8.46
N ALA A 109 6.52 1.11 8.37
CA ALA A 109 5.88 2.43 8.21
C ALA A 109 4.97 2.53 6.97
N ASP A 110 5.20 1.73 5.92
CA ASP A 110 4.37 1.75 4.72
C ASP A 110 2.99 1.10 4.98
N PHE A 111 2.91 0.08 5.85
CA PHE A 111 1.61 -0.46 6.27
C PHE A 111 0.83 0.53 7.12
N TYR A 112 1.46 1.22 8.07
CA TYR A 112 0.78 2.29 8.82
C TYR A 112 0.32 3.43 7.92
N ASN A 113 1.09 3.79 6.88
CA ASN A 113 0.68 4.81 5.91
C ASN A 113 -0.60 4.40 5.18
N ASN A 114 -0.66 3.17 4.68
CA ASN A 114 -1.83 2.72 3.94
C ASN A 114 -3.03 2.42 4.86
N MET A 115 -2.78 1.97 6.09
CA MET A 115 -3.80 1.87 7.14
C MET A 115 -4.41 3.24 7.44
N GLY A 116 -3.57 4.27 7.61
CA GLY A 116 -4.02 5.64 7.80
C GLY A 116 -4.87 6.15 6.63
N GLN A 117 -4.54 5.80 5.40
CA GLN A 117 -5.36 6.14 4.23
C GLN A 117 -6.74 5.45 4.26
N ALA A 118 -6.79 4.16 4.63
CA ALA A 118 -8.05 3.43 4.79
C ALA A 118 -8.93 4.06 5.89
N LEU A 119 -8.34 4.35 7.05
CA LEU A 119 -9.02 4.99 8.19
C LEU A 119 -9.57 6.38 7.84
N ILE A 120 -8.82 7.17 7.07
CA ILE A 120 -9.31 8.45 6.54
C ILE A 120 -10.51 8.24 5.62
N GLY A 121 -10.50 7.22 4.75
CA GLY A 121 -11.64 6.86 3.91
C GLY A 121 -12.88 6.45 4.70
N LEU A 122 -12.69 5.85 5.88
CA LEU A 122 -13.75 5.51 6.84
C LEU A 122 -14.20 6.68 7.72
N ASN A 123 -13.62 7.88 7.56
CA ASN A 123 -13.79 9.02 8.47
C ASN A 123 -13.37 8.75 9.92
N MET A 124 -12.52 7.74 10.16
CA MET A 124 -11.92 7.40 11.45
C MET A 124 -10.60 8.18 11.62
N VAL A 125 -10.72 9.51 11.69
CA VAL A 125 -9.55 10.41 11.60
C VAL A 125 -8.63 10.27 12.82
N GLU A 126 -9.16 9.98 13.99
CA GLU A 126 -8.37 9.79 15.22
C GLU A 126 -7.44 8.57 15.12
N ASP A 127 -7.98 7.44 14.68
CA ASP A 127 -7.19 6.22 14.47
C ASP A 127 -6.15 6.42 13.36
N ALA A 128 -6.47 7.21 12.33
CA ALA A 128 -5.50 7.58 11.30
C ALA A 128 -4.34 8.42 11.85
N LEU A 129 -4.61 9.34 12.79
CA LEU A 129 -3.56 10.12 13.47
C LEU A 129 -2.63 9.21 14.28
N ASP A 130 -3.18 8.18 14.94
CA ASP A 130 -2.39 7.19 15.67
C ASP A 130 -1.53 6.34 14.71
N ALA A 131 -2.07 5.93 13.57
CA ALA A 131 -1.29 5.25 12.51
C ALA A 131 -0.14 6.13 12.01
N TYR A 132 -0.39 7.40 11.69
CA TYR A 132 0.65 8.32 11.23
C TYR A 132 1.67 8.66 12.33
N ARG A 133 1.27 8.64 13.60
CA ARG A 133 2.22 8.78 14.72
C ARG A 133 3.20 7.61 14.77
N ASN A 134 2.76 6.38 14.48
CA ASN A 134 3.66 5.22 14.38
C ASN A 134 4.70 5.41 13.27
N ILE A 135 4.32 5.99 12.11
CA ILE A 135 5.29 6.31 11.04
C ILE A 135 6.35 7.28 11.54
N ILE A 136 5.96 8.33 12.28
CA ILE A 136 6.90 9.30 12.85
C ILE A 136 7.87 8.63 13.84
N THR A 137 7.39 7.69 14.66
CA THR A 137 8.25 6.92 15.56
C THR A 137 9.24 6.05 14.79
N LEU A 138 8.82 5.42 13.68
CA LEU A 138 9.68 4.57 12.85
C LEU A 138 10.64 5.36 11.96
N ARG A 139 10.24 6.53 11.48
CA ARG A 139 10.97 7.38 10.52
C ARG A 139 11.02 8.85 10.98
N PRO A 140 11.63 9.17 12.14
CA PRO A 140 11.58 10.52 12.74
C PRO A 140 12.38 11.59 11.96
N SER A 141 13.17 11.18 10.97
CA SER A 141 13.94 12.08 10.12
C SER A 141 13.35 12.23 8.71
N GLU A 142 12.16 11.67 8.45
CA GLU A 142 11.47 11.80 7.18
C GLU A 142 10.41 12.91 7.27
N ALA A 143 10.56 13.96 6.46
CA ALA A 143 9.60 15.08 6.46
C ALA A 143 8.18 14.62 6.12
N ARG A 144 8.05 13.64 5.23
CA ARG A 144 6.76 13.06 4.80
C ARG A 144 5.94 12.50 5.95
N SER A 145 6.55 11.89 6.96
CA SER A 145 5.84 11.34 8.12
C SER A 145 5.11 12.43 8.90
N TYR A 146 5.73 13.60 9.06
CA TYR A 146 5.11 14.76 9.70
C TYR A 146 4.04 15.41 8.80
N GLN A 147 4.25 15.44 7.48
CA GLN A 147 3.24 15.95 6.54
C GLN A 147 1.94 15.13 6.59
N LEU A 148 2.04 13.79 6.63
CA LEU A 148 0.88 12.90 6.71
C LEU A 148 0.04 13.18 7.96
N TYR A 149 0.67 13.29 9.12
CA TYR A 149 -0.01 13.67 10.35
C TYR A 149 -0.64 15.06 10.25
N GLY A 150 0.11 16.07 9.77
CA GLY A 150 -0.38 17.44 9.63
C GLY A 150 -1.63 17.54 8.75
N LEU A 151 -1.63 16.83 7.62
CA LEU A 151 -2.79 16.74 6.72
C LEU A 151 -4.01 16.11 7.40
N ALA A 152 -3.82 15.01 8.13
CA ALA A 152 -4.89 14.36 8.88
C ALA A 152 -5.43 15.25 10.01
N ALA A 153 -4.54 15.94 10.74
CA ALA A 153 -4.91 16.84 11.83
C ALA A 153 -5.72 18.03 11.30
N GLY A 154 -5.34 18.59 10.15
CA GLY A 154 -6.11 19.64 9.49
C GLY A 154 -7.53 19.18 9.11
N ARG A 155 -7.67 17.94 8.59
CA ARG A 155 -8.99 17.34 8.31
C ARG A 155 -9.83 17.12 9.58
N ALA A 156 -9.19 16.86 10.71
CA ALA A 156 -9.85 16.76 12.02
C ALA A 156 -10.23 18.13 12.62
N GLY A 157 -9.93 19.24 11.95
CA GLY A 157 -10.11 20.59 12.50
C GLY A 157 -9.10 20.99 13.57
N ARG A 158 -8.04 20.19 13.77
CA ARG A 158 -6.97 20.43 14.76
C ARG A 158 -5.90 21.32 14.15
N GLN A 159 -6.27 22.58 13.92
CA GLN A 159 -5.47 23.47 13.09
C GLN A 159 -4.10 23.81 13.69
N GLU A 160 -4.02 23.89 15.03
CA GLU A 160 -2.77 24.11 15.77
C GLU A 160 -1.81 22.91 15.64
N GLU A 161 -2.33 21.68 15.77
CA GLU A 161 -1.53 20.47 15.55
C GLU A 161 -1.04 20.41 14.10
N SER A 162 -1.93 20.61 13.13
CA SER A 162 -1.59 20.66 11.70
C SER A 162 -0.42 21.60 11.42
N GLU A 163 -0.50 22.85 11.90
CA GLU A 163 0.58 23.82 11.78
C GLU A 163 1.90 23.32 12.40
N MET A 164 1.85 22.83 13.65
CA MET A 164 3.02 22.34 14.36
C MET A 164 3.73 21.24 13.56
N TYR A 165 2.97 20.29 13.01
CA TYR A 165 3.52 19.18 12.24
C TYR A 165 4.08 19.62 10.88
N PHE A 166 3.46 20.58 10.18
CA PHE A 166 4.08 21.15 8.96
C PHE A 166 5.37 21.92 9.25
N ARG A 167 5.44 22.65 10.38
CA ARG A 167 6.68 23.29 10.82
C ARG A 167 7.78 22.27 11.12
N ASN A 168 7.43 21.15 11.74
CA ASN A 168 8.37 20.04 11.96
C ASN A 168 8.87 19.45 10.63
N ALA A 169 7.99 19.24 9.65
CA ALA A 169 8.37 18.79 8.31
C ALA A 169 9.34 19.79 7.65
N LEU A 170 9.09 21.10 7.73
CA LEU A 170 9.96 22.15 7.18
C LEU A 170 11.30 22.28 7.90
N ARG A 171 11.39 21.89 9.17
CA ARG A 171 12.68 21.83 9.88
C ARG A 171 13.57 20.73 9.30
N ILE A 172 12.98 19.64 8.82
CA ILE A 172 13.70 18.52 8.19
C ILE A 172 13.98 18.83 6.72
N GLU A 173 12.98 19.30 5.98
CA GLU A 173 13.07 19.66 4.57
C GLU A 173 12.56 21.09 4.32
N PRO A 174 13.43 22.11 4.45
CA PRO A 174 13.02 23.52 4.38
C PRO A 174 12.47 23.97 3.03
N THR A 175 12.79 23.25 1.96
CA THR A 175 12.38 23.57 0.58
C THR A 175 11.15 22.80 0.12
N SER A 176 10.49 22.06 1.02
CA SER A 176 9.30 21.27 0.69
C SER A 176 8.12 22.18 0.35
N VAL A 177 7.80 22.25 -0.95
CA VAL A 177 6.68 23.05 -1.48
C VAL A 177 5.34 22.61 -0.87
N ASP A 178 5.14 21.30 -0.72
CA ASP A 178 3.92 20.74 -0.14
C ASP A 178 3.74 21.19 1.32
N SER A 179 4.80 21.14 2.13
CA SER A 179 4.73 21.61 3.53
C SER A 179 4.48 23.11 3.62
N LEU A 180 5.09 23.92 2.75
CA LEU A 180 4.87 25.38 2.71
C LEU A 180 3.42 25.70 2.35
N ASN A 181 2.88 25.06 1.31
CA ASN A 181 1.50 25.25 0.87
C ASN A 181 0.51 24.85 1.96
N ASN A 182 0.70 23.67 2.57
CA ASN A 182 -0.19 23.18 3.61
C ASN A 182 -0.11 24.01 4.90
N LEU A 183 1.07 24.53 5.25
CA LEU A 183 1.21 25.49 6.35
C LEU A 183 0.45 26.80 6.04
N GLY A 184 0.54 27.29 4.80
CA GLY A 184 -0.22 28.47 4.37
C GLY A 184 -1.74 28.27 4.51
N VAL A 185 -2.26 27.14 4.03
CA VAL A 185 -3.68 26.76 4.20
C VAL A 185 -4.04 26.66 5.68
N SER A 186 -3.17 26.05 6.48
CA SER A 186 -3.37 25.89 7.92
C SER A 186 -3.53 27.24 8.63
N LEU A 187 -2.71 28.23 8.30
CA LEU A 187 -2.77 29.57 8.89
C LEU A 187 -4.00 30.35 8.42
N MET A 188 -4.42 30.20 7.16
CA MET A 188 -5.61 30.87 6.64
C MET A 188 -6.88 30.40 7.33
N ASN A 189 -6.97 29.11 7.68
CA ASN A 189 -8.15 28.55 8.34
C ASN A 189 -8.25 28.93 9.84
N GLN A 190 -7.23 29.58 10.42
CA GLN A 190 -7.26 30.09 11.80
C GLN A 190 -7.76 31.54 11.90
N GLY A 191 -7.85 32.28 10.79
CA GLY A 191 -8.26 33.69 10.73
C GLY A 191 -9.69 33.88 10.26
#